data_AF-A0A1L7WIR9-F1
#
_entry.id   AF-A0A1L7WIR9-F1
#
_cell.length_a   1.000
_cell.length_b   1.000
_cell.length_c   1.000
_cell.angle_alpha   90.00
_cell.angle_beta   90.00
_cell.angle_gamma   90.00
#
_symmetry.space_group_name_H-M   'P 1'
#
loop_
_entity.id
_entity.type
_entity.pdbx_description
1 polymer ?
#
loop_
_entity_poly.entity_id
_entity_poly.type
_entity_poly.pdbx_seq_one_letter_code
_entity_poly.pdbx_strand_id
1 'polypeptide(L)'
;MTKTSKTLAACFDDLPKELRDIIWKYALRQKRLVRVAGSEERVYYRDRSGAEWNEFRLSSIFSCKYLNILGACYEARQMALLLFPPRLELRLHMRPLNLNYKTDVIYFKDEKALSAFCVFDGPRLERDAAEHELIHFQKNVRNLALSGPLWKPKALAFVCTCENLEELVVEQPPISRIRFIHHCSSAQAFQEKMKKKLEMTWVKKWSEKKAVPNLDFKSWQEIQDMDS
;
A
#
# COMPACT_ATOMS: atom_id res chain seq x y z
N MET A 1 6.47 51.16 -3.17
CA MET A 1 6.17 50.14 -4.20
C MET A 1 6.63 48.78 -3.70
N THR A 2 5.76 48.05 -3.03
CA THR A 2 6.01 46.67 -2.60
C THR A 2 5.73 45.75 -3.78
N LYS A 3 6.80 45.18 -4.37
CA LYS A 3 6.67 44.09 -5.35
C LYS A 3 6.06 42.89 -4.61
N THR A 4 4.77 42.67 -4.80
CA THR A 4 4.11 41.43 -4.40
C THR A 4 4.77 40.29 -5.16
N SER A 5 5.52 39.47 -4.43
CA SER A 5 6.00 38.17 -4.91
C SER A 5 4.77 37.38 -5.35
N LYS A 6 4.52 37.31 -6.67
CA LYS A 6 3.57 36.33 -7.22
C LYS A 6 4.09 34.97 -6.75
N THR A 7 3.32 34.29 -5.92
CA THR A 7 3.58 32.91 -5.53
C THR A 7 3.73 32.08 -6.81
N LEU A 8 4.63 31.10 -6.82
CA LEU A 8 4.90 30.20 -7.96
C LEU A 8 3.61 29.63 -8.60
N ALA A 9 2.56 29.42 -7.80
CA ALA A 9 1.24 29.02 -8.27
C ALA A 9 0.59 30.04 -9.24
N ALA A 10 0.75 31.33 -8.99
CA ALA A 10 0.16 32.41 -9.79
C ALA A 10 0.83 32.60 -11.16
N CYS A 11 2.03 32.05 -11.36
CA CYS A 11 2.70 32.04 -12.67
C CYS A 11 2.42 30.75 -13.46
N PHE A 12 1.87 29.71 -12.80
CA PHE A 12 1.64 28.43 -13.45
C PHE A 12 0.46 28.49 -14.42
N ASP A 13 -0.62 29.17 -14.04
CA ASP A 13 -1.81 29.32 -14.90
C ASP A 13 -1.53 30.15 -16.16
N ASP A 14 -0.54 31.03 -16.10
CA ASP A 14 -0.06 31.85 -17.23
C ASP A 14 0.75 31.02 -18.26
N LEU A 15 1.10 29.77 -17.97
CA LEU A 15 1.85 28.91 -18.89
C LEU A 15 0.98 28.38 -20.04
N PRO A 16 1.54 28.28 -21.26
CA PRO A 16 0.92 27.52 -22.36
C PRO A 16 0.47 26.13 -21.91
N LYS A 17 -0.67 25.67 -22.44
CA LYS A 17 -1.28 24.39 -22.06
C LYS A 17 -0.30 23.23 -22.21
N GLU A 18 0.48 23.23 -23.27
CA GLU A 18 1.47 22.17 -23.56
C GLU A 18 2.53 22.09 -22.47
N LEU A 19 3.00 23.22 -21.95
CA LEU A 19 3.96 23.26 -20.85
C LEU A 19 3.33 22.83 -19.53
N ARG A 20 2.08 23.26 -19.27
CA ARG A 20 1.33 22.80 -18.09
C ARG A 20 1.16 21.28 -18.11
N ASP A 21 0.74 20.72 -19.24
CA ASP A 21 0.55 19.27 -19.43
C ASP A 21 1.87 18.49 -19.26
N ILE A 22 2.98 19.02 -19.76
CA ILE A 22 4.32 18.44 -19.53
C ILE A 22 4.66 18.45 -18.05
N ILE A 23 4.55 19.59 -17.37
CA ILE A 23 4.88 19.70 -15.95
C ILE A 23 4.01 18.74 -15.13
N TRP A 24 2.72 18.66 -15.44
CA TRP A 24 1.78 17.72 -14.81
C TRP A 24 2.19 16.26 -15.02
N LYS A 25 2.51 15.87 -16.26
CA LYS A 25 2.94 14.51 -16.59
C LYS A 25 4.16 14.08 -15.78
N TYR A 26 5.14 14.96 -15.57
CA TYR A 26 6.36 14.63 -14.84
C TYR A 26 6.17 14.71 -13.31
N ALA A 27 5.41 15.68 -12.83
CA ALA A 27 5.17 15.83 -11.40
C ALA A 27 4.24 14.74 -10.83
N LEU A 28 3.31 14.21 -11.65
CA LEU A 28 2.32 13.21 -11.21
C LEU A 28 2.79 11.76 -11.39
N ARG A 29 3.88 11.46 -12.11
CA ARG A 29 4.29 10.07 -12.42
C ARG A 29 5.27 9.45 -11.41
N GLN A 30 5.50 10.09 -10.28
CA GLN A 30 6.46 9.60 -9.29
C GLN A 30 5.97 8.28 -8.65
N LYS A 31 6.89 7.34 -8.43
CA LYS A 31 6.64 6.19 -7.55
C LYS A 31 6.42 6.74 -6.13
N ARG A 32 5.34 6.32 -5.47
CA ARG A 32 5.02 6.74 -4.09
C ARG A 32 4.94 5.53 -3.19
N LEU A 33 5.43 5.69 -1.96
CA LEU A 33 5.21 4.71 -0.91
C LEU A 33 3.87 4.99 -0.22
N VAL A 34 2.97 4.02 -0.27
CA VAL A 34 1.69 4.05 0.45
C VAL A 34 1.79 3.10 1.63
N ARG A 35 1.95 3.65 2.83
CA ARG A 35 2.13 2.88 4.05
C ARG A 35 0.79 2.46 4.63
N VAL A 36 0.72 1.20 5.03
CA VAL A 36 -0.41 0.59 5.73
C VAL A 36 0.06 0.16 7.11
N ALA A 37 -0.58 0.70 8.13
CA ALA A 37 -0.38 0.33 9.52
C ALA A 37 -1.65 -0.33 10.07
N GLY A 38 -1.50 -1.32 10.94
CA GLY A 38 -2.62 -1.93 11.65
C GLY A 38 -2.83 -1.26 13.01
N SER A 39 -4.04 -0.81 13.27
CA SER A 39 -4.48 -0.34 14.58
C SER A 39 -5.46 -1.35 15.18
N GLU A 40 -5.42 -1.50 16.50
CA GLU A 40 -6.50 -2.15 17.25
C GLU A 40 -7.19 -1.05 18.02
N GLU A 41 -8.45 -0.81 17.71
CA GLU A 41 -9.27 0.14 18.45
C GLU A 41 -10.26 -0.65 19.29
N ARG A 42 -10.31 -0.29 20.57
CA ARG A 42 -11.33 -0.82 21.48
C ARG A 42 -12.55 0.08 21.37
N VAL A 43 -13.60 -0.42 20.74
CA VAL A 43 -14.86 0.30 20.60
C VAL A 43 -15.77 -0.10 21.75
N TYR A 44 -16.29 0.90 22.45
CA TYR A 44 -17.22 0.72 23.55
C TYR A 44 -18.62 1.00 23.04
N TYR A 45 -19.52 0.04 23.23
CA TYR A 45 -20.93 0.20 22.95
C TYR A 45 -21.69 0.21 24.26
N ARG A 46 -22.77 0.99 24.25
CA ARG A 46 -23.80 0.92 25.26
C ARG A 46 -25.11 0.66 24.54
N ASP A 47 -25.82 -0.38 24.93
CA ASP A 47 -27.12 -0.64 24.36
C ASP A 47 -28.21 0.26 24.96
N ARG A 48 -29.44 0.07 24.49
CA ARG A 48 -30.61 0.78 25.00
C ARG A 48 -30.96 0.41 26.45
N SER A 49 -30.44 -0.71 26.98
CA SER A 49 -30.63 -1.15 28.37
C SER A 49 -29.59 -0.55 29.33
N GLY A 50 -28.56 0.12 28.80
CA GLY A 50 -27.44 0.67 29.56
C GLY A 50 -26.30 -0.32 29.77
N ALA A 51 -26.41 -1.55 29.25
CA ALA A 51 -25.35 -2.54 29.32
C ALA A 51 -24.18 -2.13 28.42
N GLU A 52 -22.97 -2.20 28.99
CA GLU A 52 -21.73 -1.89 28.29
C GLU A 52 -21.07 -3.15 27.79
N TRP A 53 -20.67 -3.15 26.52
CA TRP A 53 -19.77 -4.15 25.98
C TRP A 53 -18.74 -3.50 25.08
N ASN A 54 -17.58 -4.12 24.99
CA ASN A 54 -16.51 -3.68 24.13
C ASN A 54 -16.25 -4.69 23.02
N GLU A 55 -15.77 -4.18 21.90
CA GLU A 55 -15.31 -4.96 20.76
C GLU A 55 -13.93 -4.47 20.37
N PHE A 56 -13.07 -5.39 19.98
CA PHE A 56 -11.81 -5.05 19.35
C PHE A 56 -12.04 -4.97 17.85
N ARG A 57 -11.82 -3.78 17.27
CA ARG A 57 -11.83 -3.57 15.83
C ARG A 57 -10.40 -3.49 15.32
N LEU A 58 -10.12 -4.26 14.27
CA LEU A 58 -8.90 -4.09 13.50
C LEU A 58 -9.17 -3.04 12.42
N SER A 59 -8.35 -2.00 12.37
CA SER A 59 -8.43 -0.99 11.31
C SER A 59 -7.08 -0.80 10.65
N SER A 60 -7.12 -0.54 9.34
CA SER A 60 -5.93 -0.19 8.58
C SER A 60 -5.85 1.32 8.41
N ILE A 61 -4.73 1.88 8.83
CA ILE A 61 -4.42 3.30 8.64
C ILE A 61 -3.50 3.41 7.44
N PHE A 62 -3.93 4.17 6.44
CA PHE A 62 -3.16 4.46 5.25
C PHE A 62 -2.52 5.83 5.36
N SER A 63 -1.26 5.92 4.96
CA SER A 63 -0.54 7.18 4.85
C SER A 63 0.35 7.19 3.63
N CYS A 64 0.38 8.32 2.93
CA CYS A 64 1.28 8.57 1.82
C CYS A 64 1.59 10.06 1.79
N LYS A 65 2.78 10.43 1.29
CA LYS A 65 3.07 11.84 1.01
C LYS A 65 2.04 12.37 0.01
N TYR A 66 1.30 13.39 0.43
CA TYR A 66 0.33 14.05 -0.45
C TYR A 66 1.08 14.68 -1.61
N LEU A 67 0.57 14.45 -2.81
CA LEU A 67 1.01 15.18 -3.98
C LEU A 67 0.48 16.61 -3.83
N ASN A 68 1.32 17.55 -3.38
CA ASN A 68 0.94 18.96 -3.19
C ASN A 68 0.25 19.57 -4.44
N ILE A 69 0.56 19.00 -5.60
CA ILE A 69 0.01 19.38 -6.89
C ILE A 69 -1.49 19.03 -7.08
N LEU A 70 -2.05 18.07 -6.33
CA LEU A 70 -3.49 17.74 -6.35
C LEU A 70 -4.38 18.93 -5.97
N GLY A 71 -3.82 19.85 -5.18
CA GLY A 71 -4.50 21.03 -4.68
C GLY A 71 -4.11 22.33 -5.37
N ALA A 72 -3.19 22.30 -6.35
CA ALA A 72 -2.59 23.52 -6.90
C ALA A 72 -3.60 24.39 -7.66
N CYS A 73 -4.41 23.79 -8.53
CA CYS A 73 -5.52 24.43 -9.24
C CYS A 73 -6.56 23.39 -9.67
N TYR A 74 -7.67 23.82 -10.28
CA TYR A 74 -8.76 22.93 -10.69
C TYR A 74 -8.30 21.91 -11.74
N GLU A 75 -7.56 22.36 -12.74
CA GLU A 75 -7.03 21.55 -13.85
C GLU A 75 -6.03 20.51 -13.34
N ALA A 76 -5.14 20.91 -12.42
CA ALA A 76 -4.19 19.99 -11.78
C ALA A 76 -4.92 18.87 -11.03
N ARG A 77 -6.00 19.23 -10.32
CA ARG A 77 -6.83 18.26 -9.60
C ARG A 77 -7.49 17.27 -10.55
N GLN A 78 -8.08 17.75 -11.65
CA GLN A 78 -8.70 16.88 -12.66
C GLN A 78 -7.67 15.91 -13.25
N MET A 79 -6.53 16.43 -13.71
CA MET A 79 -5.47 15.61 -14.30
C MET A 79 -4.93 14.56 -13.31
N ALA A 80 -4.83 14.93 -12.05
CA ALA A 80 -4.30 14.01 -11.06
C ALA A 80 -5.31 12.96 -10.61
N LEU A 81 -6.60 13.26 -10.57
CA LEU A 81 -7.65 12.26 -10.32
C LEU A 81 -7.74 11.21 -11.43
N LEU A 82 -7.39 11.57 -12.67
CA LEU A 82 -7.26 10.60 -13.77
C LEU A 82 -6.11 9.60 -13.53
N LEU A 83 -5.01 10.05 -12.93
CA LEU A 83 -3.83 9.23 -12.65
C LEU A 83 -3.95 8.47 -11.32
N PHE A 84 -4.59 9.07 -10.33
CA PHE A 84 -4.75 8.56 -8.97
C PHE A 84 -6.23 8.55 -8.58
N PRO A 85 -7.03 7.66 -9.17
CA PRO A 85 -8.45 7.56 -8.85
C PRO A 85 -8.65 7.20 -7.36
N PRO A 86 -9.74 7.67 -6.74
CA PRO A 86 -10.12 7.24 -5.38
C PRO A 86 -10.42 5.74 -5.38
N ARG A 87 -9.89 5.02 -4.37
CA ARG A 87 -10.03 3.58 -4.18
C ARG A 87 -10.23 3.26 -2.70
N LEU A 88 -10.71 2.04 -2.42
CA LEU A 88 -10.81 1.50 -1.05
C LEU A 88 -11.72 2.35 -0.15
N GLU A 89 -12.80 2.89 -0.69
CA GLU A 89 -13.67 3.80 0.05
C GLU A 89 -14.27 3.12 1.28
N LEU A 90 -14.83 1.91 1.09
CA LEU A 90 -15.47 1.17 2.17
C LEU A 90 -14.43 0.59 3.13
N ARG A 91 -13.34 0.01 2.59
CA ARG A 91 -12.21 -0.49 3.38
C ARG A 91 -11.60 0.59 4.30
N LEU A 92 -11.74 1.86 3.92
CA LEU A 92 -11.23 3.01 4.67
C LEU A 92 -12.33 3.85 5.31
N HIS A 93 -13.51 3.26 5.56
CA HIS A 93 -14.62 3.91 6.26
C HIS A 93 -15.02 5.25 5.63
N MET A 94 -15.32 5.23 4.33
CA MET A 94 -15.72 6.39 3.51
C MET A 94 -14.63 7.45 3.34
N ARG A 95 -13.35 7.04 3.48
CA ARG A 95 -12.18 7.90 3.25
C ARG A 95 -11.30 7.30 2.15
N PRO A 96 -11.70 7.44 0.87
CA PRO A 96 -10.99 6.79 -0.21
C PRO A 96 -9.57 7.30 -0.32
N LEU A 97 -8.69 6.42 -0.80
CA LEU A 97 -7.30 6.73 -1.05
C LEU A 97 -7.06 6.89 -2.56
N ASN A 98 -6.42 7.99 -2.95
CA ASN A 98 -6.01 8.23 -4.33
C ASN A 98 -4.82 7.32 -4.69
N LEU A 99 -5.10 6.23 -5.40
CA LEU A 99 -4.15 5.17 -5.69
C LEU A 99 -3.91 5.00 -7.19
N ASN A 100 -2.63 4.91 -7.56
CA ASN A 100 -2.19 4.45 -8.88
C ASN A 100 -1.49 3.11 -8.73
N TYR A 101 -2.21 2.02 -8.98
CA TYR A 101 -1.69 0.67 -8.85
C TYR A 101 -0.46 0.36 -9.74
N LYS A 102 -0.21 1.17 -10.76
CA LYS A 102 0.95 1.00 -11.65
C LYS A 102 2.24 1.52 -11.03
N THR A 103 2.19 2.64 -10.33
CA THR A 103 3.37 3.36 -9.85
C THR A 103 3.54 3.32 -8.33
N ASP A 104 2.44 3.24 -7.60
CA ASP A 104 2.48 3.22 -6.15
C ASP A 104 2.99 1.86 -5.64
N VAL A 105 3.76 1.92 -4.55
CA VAL A 105 4.24 0.76 -3.80
C VAL A 105 3.42 0.69 -2.52
N ILE A 106 2.60 -0.35 -2.40
CA ILE A 106 1.77 -0.55 -1.21
C ILE A 106 2.58 -1.29 -0.16
N TYR A 107 2.83 -0.63 0.97
CA TYR A 107 3.73 -1.12 2.00
C TYR A 107 2.98 -1.52 3.27
N PHE A 108 2.95 -2.82 3.59
CA PHE A 108 2.42 -3.32 4.86
C PHE A 108 3.54 -3.43 5.89
N LYS A 109 3.41 -2.63 6.96
CA LYS A 109 4.43 -2.53 8.00
C LYS A 109 4.64 -3.83 8.79
N ASP A 110 3.58 -4.58 9.01
CA ASP A 110 3.62 -5.80 9.80
C ASP A 110 2.43 -6.70 9.44
N GLU A 111 2.39 -7.89 10.05
CA GLU A 111 1.27 -8.82 9.90
C GLU A 111 -0.05 -8.24 10.39
N LYS A 112 -0.01 -7.36 11.39
CA LYS A 112 -1.21 -6.72 11.93
C LYS A 112 -1.81 -5.78 10.88
N ALA A 113 -1.00 -4.98 10.20
CA ALA A 113 -1.42 -4.13 9.09
C ALA A 113 -2.05 -4.93 7.96
N LEU A 114 -1.42 -6.05 7.57
CA LEU A 114 -1.96 -6.91 6.52
C LEU A 114 -3.26 -7.60 6.96
N SER A 115 -3.32 -8.09 8.19
CA SER A 115 -4.51 -8.76 8.73
C SER A 115 -5.68 -7.79 8.84
N ALA A 116 -5.43 -6.59 9.38
CA ALA A 116 -6.42 -5.52 9.45
C ALA A 116 -6.91 -5.10 8.07
N PHE A 117 -6.05 -5.14 7.05
CA PHE A 117 -6.45 -4.79 5.69
C PHE A 117 -7.30 -5.88 5.04
N CYS A 118 -7.01 -7.15 5.30
CA CYS A 118 -7.76 -8.28 4.76
C CYS A 118 -9.12 -8.47 5.44
N VAL A 119 -9.25 -8.12 6.72
CA VAL A 119 -10.51 -8.23 7.47
C VAL A 119 -11.34 -6.96 7.31
N PHE A 120 -12.64 -7.12 7.06
CA PHE A 120 -13.59 -5.99 7.07
C PHE A 120 -14.51 -6.09 8.29
N ASP A 121 -14.29 -5.17 9.24
CA ASP A 121 -15.03 -5.04 10.50
C ASP A 121 -16.17 -3.98 10.42
N GLY A 122 -16.55 -3.58 9.20
CA GLY A 122 -17.66 -2.64 8.98
C GLY A 122 -19.06 -3.27 8.98
N PRO A 123 -20.11 -2.48 8.72
CA PRO A 123 -21.49 -2.95 8.69
C PRO A 123 -21.69 -4.15 7.75
N ARG A 124 -22.52 -5.11 8.16
CA ARG A 124 -22.78 -6.34 7.38
C ARG A 124 -23.28 -6.04 5.95
N LEU A 125 -24.05 -4.97 5.78
CA LEU A 125 -24.61 -4.55 4.49
C LEU A 125 -23.53 -4.09 3.49
N GLU A 126 -22.35 -3.67 3.97
CA GLU A 126 -21.25 -3.17 3.13
C GLU A 126 -20.18 -4.23 2.87
N ARG A 127 -20.30 -5.42 3.50
CA ARG A 127 -19.26 -6.44 3.48
C ARG A 127 -18.96 -6.94 2.06
N ASP A 128 -19.99 -7.20 1.27
CA ASP A 128 -19.81 -7.71 -0.09
C ASP A 128 -19.09 -6.66 -0.97
N ALA A 129 -19.48 -5.40 -0.86
CA ALA A 129 -18.84 -4.31 -1.59
C ALA A 129 -17.37 -4.08 -1.13
N ALA A 130 -17.10 -4.14 0.18
CA ALA A 130 -15.73 -4.07 0.71
C ALA A 130 -14.86 -5.27 0.30
N GLU A 131 -15.46 -6.45 0.09
CA GLU A 131 -14.77 -7.62 -0.45
C GLU A 131 -14.47 -7.45 -1.95
N HIS A 132 -15.41 -6.89 -2.71
CA HIS A 132 -15.14 -6.50 -4.10
C HIS A 132 -13.97 -5.52 -4.23
N GLU A 133 -13.85 -4.55 -3.31
CA GLU A 133 -12.69 -3.64 -3.27
C GLU A 133 -11.37 -4.38 -3.02
N LEU A 134 -11.36 -5.37 -2.12
CA LEU A 134 -10.16 -6.19 -1.84
C LEU A 134 -9.77 -7.04 -3.05
N ILE A 135 -10.75 -7.69 -3.70
CA ILE A 135 -10.51 -8.47 -4.92
C ILE A 135 -9.98 -7.55 -6.02
N HIS A 136 -10.56 -6.37 -6.18
CA HIS A 136 -10.08 -5.38 -7.14
C HIS A 136 -8.64 -4.95 -6.81
N PHE A 137 -8.34 -4.69 -5.53
CA PHE A 137 -6.97 -4.38 -5.09
C PHE A 137 -6.00 -5.49 -5.47
N GLN A 138 -6.30 -6.73 -5.11
CA GLN A 138 -5.46 -7.91 -5.39
C GLN A 138 -5.23 -8.09 -6.90
N LYS A 139 -6.25 -7.88 -7.72
CA LYS A 139 -6.11 -7.97 -9.18
C LYS A 139 -5.28 -6.85 -9.80
N ASN A 140 -5.16 -5.70 -9.16
CA ASN A 140 -4.54 -4.53 -9.79
C ASN A 140 -3.19 -4.15 -9.22
N VAL A 141 -2.90 -4.45 -7.95
CA VAL A 141 -1.64 -4.09 -7.32
C VAL A 141 -0.45 -4.71 -8.05
N ARG A 142 0.52 -3.86 -8.41
CA ARG A 142 1.74 -4.28 -9.13
C ARG A 142 2.98 -4.26 -8.26
N ASN A 143 3.06 -3.34 -7.32
CA ASN A 143 4.22 -3.18 -6.46
C ASN A 143 3.78 -3.28 -5.00
N LEU A 144 4.32 -4.28 -4.30
CA LEU A 144 4.01 -4.54 -2.90
C LEU A 144 5.30 -4.55 -2.09
N ALA A 145 5.27 -3.96 -0.90
CA ALA A 145 6.35 -4.03 0.07
C ALA A 145 5.83 -4.59 1.39
N LEU A 146 6.60 -5.48 2.01
CA LEU A 146 6.19 -6.24 3.19
C LEU A 146 7.29 -6.19 4.26
N SER A 147 6.94 -5.82 5.49
CA SER A 147 7.85 -5.75 6.65
C SER A 147 7.43 -6.63 7.83
N GLY A 148 8.39 -7.01 8.67
CA GLY A 148 8.15 -7.89 9.82
C GLY A 148 8.01 -9.38 9.47
N PRO A 149 7.44 -10.21 10.37
CA PRO A 149 7.39 -11.67 10.24
C PRO A 149 6.36 -12.18 9.23
N LEU A 150 6.34 -11.60 8.04
CA LEU A 150 5.41 -11.89 6.95
C LEU A 150 5.76 -13.17 6.17
N TRP A 151 6.66 -14.00 6.69
CA TRP A 151 6.86 -15.40 6.26
C TRP A 151 5.76 -16.35 6.77
N LYS A 152 4.82 -15.82 7.56
CA LYS A 152 3.66 -16.57 8.02
C LYS A 152 2.75 -16.95 6.83
N PRO A 153 2.06 -18.11 6.90
CA PRO A 153 1.25 -18.61 5.80
C PRO A 153 0.21 -17.61 5.26
N LYS A 154 -0.38 -16.78 6.13
CA LYS A 154 -1.39 -15.78 5.74
C LYS A 154 -0.84 -14.72 4.79
N ALA A 155 0.33 -14.19 5.07
CA ALA A 155 0.94 -13.15 4.24
C ALA A 155 1.37 -13.70 2.88
N LEU A 156 1.95 -14.90 2.86
CA LEU A 156 2.26 -15.60 1.61
C LEU A 156 1.00 -15.90 0.79
N ALA A 157 -0.08 -16.34 1.46
CA ALA A 157 -1.36 -16.60 0.79
C ALA A 157 -1.92 -15.32 0.17
N PHE A 158 -1.88 -14.20 0.88
CA PHE A 158 -2.29 -12.90 0.35
C PHE A 158 -1.46 -12.49 -0.87
N VAL A 159 -0.12 -12.55 -0.78
CA VAL A 159 0.76 -12.24 -1.93
C VAL A 159 0.38 -13.08 -3.15
N CYS A 160 0.10 -14.37 -2.95
CA CYS A 160 -0.31 -15.27 -4.03
C CYS A 160 -1.70 -14.95 -4.61
N THR A 161 -2.52 -14.11 -3.98
CA THR A 161 -3.77 -13.61 -4.58
C THR A 161 -3.55 -12.40 -5.49
N CYS A 162 -2.39 -11.74 -5.42
CA CYS A 162 -2.10 -10.54 -6.19
C CYS A 162 -1.71 -10.89 -7.64
N GLU A 163 -2.69 -10.90 -8.55
CA GLU A 163 -2.54 -11.52 -9.87
C GLU A 163 -1.54 -10.84 -10.81
N ASN A 164 -1.42 -9.52 -10.68
CA ASN A 164 -0.62 -8.63 -11.52
C ASN A 164 0.59 -8.07 -10.77
N LEU A 165 1.01 -8.76 -9.70
CA LEU A 165 2.19 -8.37 -8.94
C LEU A 165 3.44 -8.49 -9.83
N GLU A 166 4.15 -7.39 -10.01
CA GLU A 166 5.37 -7.27 -10.80
C GLU A 166 6.60 -7.18 -9.88
N GLU A 167 6.49 -6.43 -8.78
CA GLU A 167 7.56 -6.16 -7.83
C GLU A 167 7.09 -6.51 -6.40
N LEU A 168 7.83 -7.40 -5.74
CA LEU A 168 7.67 -7.69 -4.32
C LEU A 168 8.95 -7.32 -3.57
N VAL A 169 8.86 -6.30 -2.73
CA VAL A 169 9.92 -5.90 -1.81
C VAL A 169 9.66 -6.54 -0.45
N VAL A 170 10.65 -7.26 0.07
CA VAL A 170 10.57 -7.85 1.41
C VAL A 170 11.67 -7.26 2.29
N GLU A 171 11.28 -6.72 3.44
CA GLU A 171 12.24 -6.22 4.43
C GLU A 171 13.11 -7.38 4.92
N GLN A 172 14.42 -7.17 4.86
CA GLN A 172 15.35 -8.11 5.43
C GLN A 172 15.29 -8.08 6.96
N PRO A 173 15.03 -9.21 7.65
CA PRO A 173 15.07 -9.24 9.10
C PRO A 173 16.51 -8.99 9.59
N PRO A 174 16.70 -8.28 10.72
CA PRO A 174 18.04 -8.06 11.26
C PRO A 174 18.73 -9.38 11.58
N ILE A 175 20.05 -9.47 11.33
CA ILE A 175 20.86 -10.70 11.47
C ILE A 175 20.70 -11.33 12.87
N SER A 176 20.56 -10.50 13.91
CA SER A 176 20.32 -10.94 15.29
C SER A 176 19.02 -11.74 15.47
N ARG A 177 18.01 -11.51 14.63
CA ARG A 177 16.72 -12.22 14.64
C ARG A 177 16.71 -13.46 13.74
N ILE A 178 17.71 -13.65 12.86
CA ILE A 178 17.82 -14.83 11.97
C ILE A 178 18.07 -16.11 12.78
N ARG A 179 18.62 -16.01 14.01
CA ARG A 179 18.86 -17.16 14.91
C ARG A 179 17.60 -17.97 15.26
N PHE A 180 16.40 -17.39 15.13
CA PHE A 180 15.13 -18.10 15.35
C PHE A 180 14.76 -19.08 14.23
N ILE A 181 15.42 -19.00 13.07
CA ILE A 181 15.31 -19.99 12.02
C ILE A 181 16.57 -20.83 12.10
N HIS A 182 16.52 -21.94 12.85
CA HIS A 182 17.62 -22.85 13.22
C HIS A 182 18.50 -23.41 12.06
N HIS A 183 18.36 -22.94 10.83
CA HIS A 183 19.03 -23.49 9.63
C HIS A 183 19.55 -22.43 8.64
N CYS A 184 19.57 -21.13 8.95
CA CYS A 184 20.13 -20.12 8.05
C CYS A 184 21.40 -19.51 8.65
N SER A 185 22.56 -19.87 8.08
CA SER A 185 23.88 -19.41 8.49
C SER A 185 24.21 -17.98 8.05
N SER A 186 23.42 -17.41 7.13
CA SER A 186 23.62 -16.05 6.61
C SER A 186 22.31 -15.42 6.12
N ALA A 187 22.35 -14.09 5.96
CA ALA A 187 21.32 -13.29 5.30
C ALA A 187 20.99 -13.79 3.88
N GLN A 188 22.01 -14.17 3.11
CA GLN A 188 21.87 -14.66 1.74
C GLN A 188 21.18 -16.02 1.70
N ALA A 189 21.55 -16.95 2.57
CA ALA A 189 20.90 -18.27 2.68
C ALA A 189 19.41 -18.14 3.06
N PHE A 190 19.06 -17.12 3.87
CA PHE A 190 17.68 -16.80 4.17
C PHE A 190 16.92 -16.30 2.93
N GLN A 191 17.50 -15.36 2.18
CA GLN A 191 16.89 -14.82 0.95
C GLN A 191 16.62 -15.92 -0.08
N GLU A 192 17.58 -16.81 -0.33
CA GLU A 192 17.43 -17.93 -1.28
C GLU A 192 16.31 -18.89 -0.85
N LYS A 193 16.28 -19.27 0.44
CA LYS A 193 15.24 -20.14 0.97
C LYS A 193 13.84 -19.50 0.87
N MET A 194 13.76 -18.20 1.10
CA MET A 194 12.52 -17.44 0.99
C MET A 194 12.05 -17.34 -0.46
N LYS A 195 12.95 -16.98 -1.37
CA LYS A 195 12.68 -16.95 -2.82
C LYS A 195 12.11 -18.29 -3.28
N LYS A 196 12.78 -19.39 -2.94
CA LYS A 196 12.31 -20.74 -3.27
C LYS A 196 10.93 -21.08 -2.68
N LYS A 197 10.65 -20.70 -1.42
CA LYS A 197 9.33 -20.94 -0.80
C LYS A 197 8.21 -20.16 -1.50
N LEU A 198 8.50 -18.92 -1.88
CA LEU A 198 7.56 -18.05 -2.59
C LEU A 198 7.30 -18.57 -4.00
N GLU A 199 8.35 -18.92 -4.74
CA GLU A 199 8.27 -19.56 -6.05
C GLU A 199 7.42 -20.83 -6.02
N MET A 200 7.68 -21.74 -5.06
CA MET A 200 6.89 -22.97 -4.91
C MET A 200 5.41 -22.69 -4.62
N THR A 201 5.12 -21.72 -3.75
CA THR A 201 3.74 -21.36 -3.41
C THR A 201 3.03 -20.68 -4.59
N TRP A 202 3.75 -19.85 -5.34
CA TRP A 202 3.26 -19.15 -6.52
C TRP A 202 2.93 -20.12 -7.65
N VAL A 203 3.87 -21.01 -8.00
CA VAL A 203 3.66 -22.06 -9.02
C VAL A 203 2.51 -22.97 -8.63
N LYS A 204 2.39 -23.35 -7.36
CA LYS A 204 1.25 -24.14 -6.88
C LYS A 204 -0.09 -23.43 -7.08
N LYS A 205 -0.13 -22.11 -6.92
CA LYS A 205 -1.37 -21.31 -7.03
C LYS A 205 -1.74 -21.00 -8.48
N TRP A 206 -0.76 -20.62 -9.31
CA TRP A 206 -0.98 -20.06 -10.65
C TRP A 206 -0.55 -20.97 -11.80
N SER A 207 -0.01 -22.16 -11.51
CA SER A 207 0.70 -23.03 -12.46
C SER A 207 1.95 -22.36 -13.05
N GLU A 208 2.77 -23.13 -13.78
CA GLU A 208 4.02 -22.64 -14.40
C GLU A 208 3.81 -21.53 -15.46
N LYS A 209 2.55 -21.23 -15.82
CA LYS A 209 2.20 -20.28 -16.88
C LYS A 209 2.35 -18.80 -16.49
N LYS A 210 2.39 -18.46 -15.19
CA LYS A 210 2.62 -17.07 -14.73
C LYS A 210 4.05 -16.92 -14.23
N ALA A 211 4.74 -15.91 -14.71
CA ALA A 211 6.04 -15.52 -14.19
C ALA A 211 5.93 -15.21 -12.69
N VAL A 212 6.93 -15.63 -11.93
CA VAL A 212 7.07 -15.24 -10.52
C VAL A 212 7.42 -13.75 -10.49
N PRO A 213 6.82 -12.94 -9.60
CA PRO A 213 7.15 -11.53 -9.48
C PRO A 213 8.64 -11.33 -9.22
N ASN A 214 9.15 -10.17 -9.63
CA ASN A 214 10.52 -9.79 -9.28
C ASN A 214 10.60 -9.63 -7.76
N LEU A 215 11.49 -10.41 -7.15
CA LEU A 215 11.67 -10.49 -5.71
C LEU A 215 12.92 -9.70 -5.34
N ASP A 216 12.72 -8.56 -4.69
CA ASP A 216 13.79 -7.70 -4.22
C ASP A 216 13.83 -7.70 -2.68
N PHE A 217 15.02 -7.93 -2.13
CA PHE A 217 15.23 -7.92 -0.68
C PHE A 217 16.03 -6.67 -0.34
N LYS A 218 15.36 -5.71 0.30
CA LYS A 218 15.97 -4.42 0.63
C LYS A 218 16.28 -4.31 2.11
N SER A 219 17.30 -3.51 2.40
CA SER A 219 17.53 -3.02 3.75
C SER A 219 16.40 -2.07 4.16
N TRP A 220 16.14 -1.98 5.47
CA TRP A 220 15.12 -1.06 6.00
C TRP A 220 15.38 0.40 5.58
N GLN A 221 16.66 0.79 5.49
CA GLN A 221 17.08 2.13 5.10
C GLN A 221 16.63 2.46 3.68
N GLU A 222 16.78 1.53 2.73
CA GLU A 222 16.35 1.73 1.34
C GLU A 222 14.83 1.87 1.20
N ILE A 223 14.04 1.18 2.04
CA ILE A 223 12.58 1.33 2.08
C ILE A 223 12.21 2.73 2.62
N GLN A 224 12.98 3.26 3.57
CA GLN A 224 12.81 4.62 4.09
C GLN A 224 13.24 5.69 3.08
N ASP A 225 14.28 5.43 2.29
CA ASP A 225 14.75 6.37 1.26
C ASP A 225 13.71 6.56 0.14
N MET A 226 12.87 5.55 -0.13
CA MET A 226 11.71 5.69 -1.03
C MET A 226 10.62 6.65 -0.52
N ASP A 227 10.68 7.02 0.77
CA ASP A 227 9.80 7.99 1.40
C ASP A 227 10.44 9.39 1.52
N SER A 228 11.71 9.57 1.14
CA SER A 228 12.45 10.85 1.24
C SER A 228 12.10 11.78 0.09
#